data_AF-A0A975PQL8-F1
#
_entry.id   AF-A0A975PQL8-F1
#
_cell.length_a   1.000
_cell.length_b   1.000
_cell.length_c   1.000
_cell.angle_alpha   90.00
_cell.angle_beta   90.00
_cell.angle_gamma   90.00
#
_symmetry.space_group_name_H-M   'P 1'
#
loop_
_entity.id
_entity.type
_entity.pdbx_description
1 polymer ?
#
loop_
_entity_poly.entity_id
_entity_poly.type
_entity_poly.pdbx_seq_one_letter_code
_entity_poly.pdbx_strand_id
1 'polypeptide(L)'
;MTTIDAARFRWREHGGGDAVAARCLDFLTGIGIECAPIGDEQAQLLDGLAIVGGRLLIDPAIAVWPGDLLHEAGHIAIAAPEERSSLGPIGPDGGDEMAAIAWSYAAACACDVSLEQLFHDGGYRGESETLRTAFADQGYIGAPMLGYFGMTDPHGIAGKHPYPSMIRWLR
;
A
#
# COMPACT_ATOMS: atom_id res chain seq x y z
N MET A 1 18.13 3.78 6.09
CA MET A 1 17.26 2.59 6.00
C MET A 1 17.97 1.57 5.12
N THR A 2 17.89 0.29 5.47
CA THR A 2 18.49 -0.78 4.68
C THR A 2 17.58 -1.07 3.49
N THR A 3 18.09 -0.96 2.27
CA THR A 3 17.34 -1.37 1.07
C THR A 3 17.14 -2.88 1.11
N ILE A 4 15.89 -3.31 1.01
CA ILE A 4 15.48 -4.71 0.95
C ILE A 4 15.55 -5.17 -0.52
N ASP A 5 16.23 -6.29 -0.75
CA ASP A 5 16.38 -6.86 -2.09
C ASP A 5 15.15 -7.73 -2.42
N ALA A 6 14.39 -7.33 -3.44
CA ALA A 6 13.19 -8.04 -3.90
C ALA A 6 13.48 -9.52 -4.22
N ALA A 7 14.68 -9.84 -4.72
CA ALA A 7 15.05 -11.21 -5.10
C ALA A 7 15.13 -12.19 -3.91
N ARG A 8 15.00 -11.71 -2.67
CA ARG A 8 14.98 -12.53 -1.45
C ARG A 8 13.60 -13.05 -1.08
N PHE A 9 12.56 -12.62 -1.79
CA PHE A 9 11.16 -12.96 -1.52
C PHE A 9 10.53 -13.66 -2.71
N ARG A 10 9.28 -14.11 -2.55
CA ARG A 10 8.53 -14.76 -3.62
C ARG A 10 7.40 -13.84 -4.06
N TRP A 11 7.37 -13.54 -5.35
CA TRP A 11 6.37 -12.66 -5.94
C TRP A 11 5.51 -13.42 -6.92
N ARG A 12 4.22 -13.10 -6.95
CA ARG A 12 3.32 -13.69 -7.94
C ARG A 12 3.54 -13.06 -9.31
N GLU A 13 3.86 -13.89 -10.29
CA GLU A 13 4.16 -13.47 -11.67
C GLU A 13 3.02 -12.67 -12.32
N HIS A 14 1.77 -13.06 -12.07
CA HIS A 14 0.61 -12.33 -12.61
C HIS A 14 0.45 -10.92 -11.99
N GLY A 15 1.08 -10.65 -10.84
CA GLY A 15 1.20 -9.30 -10.27
C GLY A 15 2.41 -8.52 -10.78
N GLY A 16 3.14 -9.05 -11.76
CA GLY A 16 4.35 -8.47 -12.36
C GLY A 16 5.67 -8.86 -11.67
N GLY A 17 5.64 -9.83 -10.75
CA GLY A 17 6.82 -10.51 -10.22
C GLY A 17 7.85 -9.58 -9.57
N ASP A 18 9.13 -9.96 -9.68
CA ASP A 18 10.26 -9.24 -9.08
C ASP A 18 10.35 -7.78 -9.51
N ALA A 19 10.05 -7.48 -10.79
CA ALA A 19 10.21 -6.14 -11.34
C ALA A 19 9.25 -5.13 -10.71
N VAL A 20 8.00 -5.53 -10.47
CA VAL A 20 7.00 -4.68 -9.80
C VAL A 20 7.33 -4.58 -8.31
N ALA A 21 7.68 -5.71 -7.67
CA ALA A 21 8.05 -5.71 -6.27
C ALA A 21 9.23 -4.79 -5.97
N ALA A 22 10.27 -4.80 -6.80
CA ALA A 22 11.41 -3.89 -6.66
C ALA A 22 10.98 -2.41 -6.69
N ARG A 23 10.12 -2.01 -7.63
CA ARG A 23 9.62 -0.63 -7.69
C ARG A 23 8.79 -0.25 -6.47
N CYS A 24 7.94 -1.16 -5.96
CA CYS A 24 7.20 -0.95 -4.73
C CYS A 24 8.16 -0.74 -3.55
N LEU A 25 9.12 -1.65 -3.35
CA LEU A 25 10.06 -1.59 -2.23
C LEU A 25 10.97 -0.35 -2.29
N ASP A 26 11.44 0.03 -3.48
CA ASP A 26 12.22 1.25 -3.69
C ASP A 26 11.42 2.50 -3.35
N PHE A 27 10.17 2.55 -3.80
CA PHE A 27 9.25 3.64 -3.46
C PHE A 27 9.00 3.74 -1.96
N LEU A 28 8.64 2.63 -1.30
CA LEU A 28 8.39 2.56 0.14
C LEU A 28 9.61 3.00 0.96
N THR A 29 10.80 2.53 0.56
CA THR A 29 12.07 2.95 1.15
C THR A 29 12.28 4.46 0.98
N GLY A 30 11.98 5.00 -0.21
CA GLY A 30 12.13 6.42 -0.52
C GLY A 30 11.24 7.35 0.29
N ILE A 31 10.06 6.88 0.71
CA ILE A 31 9.11 7.64 1.54
C ILE A 31 9.25 7.40 3.04
N GLY A 32 10.15 6.50 3.45
CA GLY A 32 10.43 6.22 4.86
C GLY A 32 9.60 5.12 5.50
N ILE A 33 8.94 4.25 4.72
CA ILE A 33 8.27 3.05 5.23
C ILE A 33 9.27 1.89 5.23
N GLU A 34 9.57 1.36 6.42
CA GLU A 34 10.51 0.27 6.57
C GLU A 34 9.87 -1.07 6.19
N CYS A 35 10.53 -1.80 5.30
CA CYS A 35 10.17 -3.16 4.91
C CYS A 35 11.27 -4.14 5.35
N ALA A 36 10.88 -5.28 5.90
CA ALA A 36 11.83 -6.28 6.41
C ALA A 36 11.29 -7.72 6.22
N PRO A 37 12.15 -8.75 6.18
CA PRO A 37 11.68 -10.12 6.26
C PRO A 37 11.02 -10.38 7.63
N ILE A 38 10.00 -11.24 7.68
CA ILE A 38 9.53 -11.78 8.94
C ILE A 38 10.69 -12.58 9.57
N GLY A 39 11.23 -12.08 10.67
CA GLY A 39 12.29 -12.76 11.43
C GLY A 39 11.69 -13.89 12.28
N ASP A 40 12.19 -14.03 13.51
CA ASP A 40 11.58 -14.91 14.52
C ASP A 40 10.35 -14.27 15.21
N GLU A 41 9.91 -13.09 14.74
CA GLU A 41 8.75 -12.39 15.29
C GLU A 41 7.48 -13.22 15.03
N GLN A 42 6.73 -13.57 16.09
CA GLN A 42 5.40 -14.17 15.96
C GLN A 42 4.40 -13.10 15.53
N ALA A 43 4.47 -12.69 14.26
CA ALA A 43 3.51 -11.78 13.67
C ALA A 43 2.33 -12.57 13.10
N GLN A 44 1.12 -12.06 13.27
CA GLN A 44 -0.03 -12.57 12.56
C GLN A 44 0.08 -12.15 11.09
N LEU A 45 0.28 -13.12 10.21
CA LEU A 45 0.37 -12.92 8.77
C LEU A 45 -1.02 -12.86 8.12
N LEU A 46 -1.17 -12.00 7.13
CA LEU A 46 -2.22 -12.01 6.13
C LEU A 46 -1.55 -12.23 4.77
N ASP A 47 -1.73 -13.42 4.21
CA ASP A 47 -1.18 -13.82 2.89
C ASP A 47 0.32 -13.57 2.68
N GLY A 48 1.12 -13.66 3.75
CA GLY A 48 2.58 -13.49 3.72
C GLY A 48 3.05 -12.08 4.08
N LEU A 49 2.15 -11.19 4.47
CA LEU A 49 2.47 -9.85 4.97
C LEU A 49 2.01 -9.66 6.41
N ALA A 50 2.70 -8.79 7.15
CA ALA A 50 2.27 -8.31 8.46
C ALA A 50 2.73 -6.87 8.70
N ILE A 51 2.01 -6.15 9.56
CA ILE A 51 2.44 -4.85 10.09
C ILE A 51 2.83 -5.05 11.56
N VAL A 52 4.06 -4.70 11.92
CA VAL A 52 4.56 -4.76 13.29
C VAL A 52 5.41 -3.54 13.62
N GLY A 53 4.93 -2.75 14.57
CA GLY A 53 5.61 -1.54 15.03
C GLY A 53 5.76 -0.48 13.93
N GLY A 54 4.78 -0.40 13.03
CA GLY A 54 4.82 0.53 11.88
C GLY A 54 5.77 0.12 10.75
N ARG A 55 6.22 -1.15 10.74
CA ARG A 55 7.05 -1.74 9.68
C ARG A 55 6.24 -2.78 8.92
N LEU A 56 6.50 -2.88 7.62
CA LEU A 56 5.92 -3.93 6.77
C LEU A 56 6.84 -5.15 6.76
N LEU A 57 6.37 -6.25 7.33
CA LEU A 57 7.09 -7.52 7.35
C LEU A 57 6.60 -8.43 6.22
N ILE A 58 7.54 -9.11 5.57
CA ILE A 58 7.30 -9.94 4.38
C ILE A 58 7.83 -11.35 4.64
N ASP A 59 7.00 -12.37 4.46
CA ASP A 59 7.43 -13.76 4.57
C ASP A 59 8.14 -14.21 3.27
N PRO A 60 9.45 -14.55 3.32
CA PRO A 60 10.18 -15.00 2.14
C PRO A 60 9.73 -16.37 1.60
N ALA A 61 8.96 -17.15 2.38
CA ALA A 61 8.45 -18.46 1.98
C ALA A 61 7.11 -18.39 1.22
N ILE A 62 6.35 -17.31 1.39
CA ILE A 62 5.00 -17.14 0.83
C ILE A 62 5.05 -16.24 -0.41
N ALA A 63 4.35 -16.65 -1.47
CA ALA A 63 4.25 -15.86 -2.69
C ALA A 63 3.21 -14.74 -2.54
N VAL A 64 3.69 -13.51 -2.46
CA VAL A 64 2.90 -12.27 -2.24
C VAL A 64 2.60 -11.58 -3.58
N TRP A 65 1.48 -10.87 -3.68
CA TRP A 65 1.24 -9.96 -4.80
C TRP A 65 1.99 -8.65 -4.57
N PRO A 66 2.82 -8.17 -5.51
CA PRO A 66 3.54 -6.91 -5.34
C PRO A 66 2.65 -5.70 -5.02
N GLY A 67 1.41 -5.67 -5.50
CA GLY A 67 0.42 -4.64 -5.21
C GLY A 67 0.02 -4.58 -3.73
N ASP A 68 -0.01 -5.73 -3.03
CA ASP A 68 -0.37 -5.81 -1.61
C ASP A 68 0.62 -5.04 -0.73
N LEU A 69 1.90 -4.94 -1.14
CA LEU A 69 2.89 -4.12 -0.45
C LEU A 69 2.43 -2.66 -0.31
N LEU A 70 1.83 -2.11 -1.37
CA LEU A 70 1.35 -0.73 -1.40
C LEU A 70 0.08 -0.58 -0.57
N HIS A 71 -0.81 -1.58 -0.58
CA HIS A 71 -2.02 -1.58 0.24
C HIS A 71 -1.67 -1.58 1.73
N GLU A 72 -0.84 -2.52 2.18
CA GLU A 72 -0.45 -2.64 3.59
C GLU A 72 0.40 -1.45 4.04
N ALA A 73 1.29 -0.93 3.19
CA ALA A 73 2.01 0.30 3.47
C ALA A 73 1.07 1.52 3.56
N GLY A 74 -0.06 1.51 2.86
CA GLY A 74 -1.11 2.52 2.97
C GLY A 74 -1.62 2.67 4.39
N HIS A 75 -1.84 1.56 5.10
CA HIS A 75 -2.24 1.56 6.52
C HIS A 75 -1.20 2.24 7.41
N ILE A 76 0.09 1.97 7.19
CA ILE A 76 1.19 2.63 7.91
C ILE A 76 1.23 4.13 7.60
N ALA A 77 1.00 4.51 6.35
CA ALA A 77 1.12 5.87 5.85
C ALA A 77 0.05 6.81 6.40
N ILE A 78 -1.20 6.35 6.51
CA ILE A 78 -2.34 7.15 6.94
C ILE A 78 -2.49 7.22 8.47
N ALA A 79 -1.81 6.33 9.20
CA ALA A 79 -1.78 6.37 10.65
C ALA A 79 -1.15 7.67 11.16
N ALA A 80 -1.71 8.21 12.25
CA ALA A 80 -1.14 9.38 12.90
C ALA A 80 0.31 9.09 13.35
N PRO A 81 1.23 10.07 13.28
CA PRO A 81 2.63 9.89 13.67
C PRO A 81 2.81 9.26 15.06
N GLU A 82 1.96 9.61 16.02
CA GLU A 82 2.02 9.16 17.41
C GLU A 82 1.57 7.70 17.58
N GLU A 83 0.80 7.18 16.63
CA GLU A 83 0.23 5.82 16.66
C GLU A 83 1.03 4.85 15.78
N ARG A 84 1.75 5.36 14.78
CA ARG A 84 2.41 4.57 13.73
C ARG A 84 3.34 3.48 14.27
N SER A 85 4.16 3.80 15.28
CA SER A 85 5.09 2.82 15.88
C SER A 85 4.41 1.75 16.72
N SER A 86 3.10 1.89 16.99
CA SER A 86 2.29 0.95 17.76
C SER A 86 1.39 0.10 16.87
N LEU A 87 1.44 0.28 15.54
CA LEU A 87 0.62 -0.47 14.60
C LEU A 87 0.95 -1.97 14.62
N GLY A 88 -0.11 -2.77 14.57
CA GLY A 88 -0.10 -4.21 14.32
C GLY A 88 -1.30 -4.90 14.99
N PRO A 89 -1.57 -6.17 14.65
CA PRO A 89 -1.49 -6.75 13.30
C PRO A 89 -2.60 -6.19 12.39
N ILE A 90 -2.52 -6.48 11.08
CA ILE A 90 -3.51 -6.06 10.08
C ILE A 90 -4.90 -6.53 10.50
N GLY A 91 -5.81 -5.58 10.75
CA GLY A 91 -7.15 -5.81 11.30
C GLY A 91 -8.25 -5.63 10.24
N PRO A 92 -9.38 -6.33 10.34
CA PRO A 92 -10.43 -6.32 9.30
C PRO A 92 -11.40 -5.12 9.34
N ASP A 93 -11.33 -4.23 10.34
CA ASP A 93 -12.38 -3.26 10.65
C ASP A 93 -11.95 -1.79 10.57
N GLY A 94 -12.61 -1.04 9.69
CA GLY A 94 -12.92 0.39 9.87
C GLY A 94 -12.16 1.36 8.96
N GLY A 95 -12.91 2.35 8.41
CA GLY A 95 -12.53 3.67 7.83
C GLY A 95 -11.23 3.79 7.02
N ASP A 96 -10.13 3.44 7.64
CA ASP A 96 -8.77 3.47 7.13
C ASP A 96 -8.58 2.61 5.88
N GLU A 97 -9.34 1.51 5.71
CA GLU A 97 -9.33 0.70 4.48
C GLU A 97 -9.55 1.54 3.20
N MET A 98 -10.53 2.45 3.21
CA MET A 98 -10.79 3.30 2.05
C MET A 98 -9.62 4.26 1.81
N ALA A 99 -9.04 4.83 2.87
CA ALA A 99 -7.88 5.71 2.75
C ALA A 99 -6.63 4.94 2.31
N ALA A 100 -6.41 3.72 2.78
CA ALA A 100 -5.32 2.85 2.37
C ALA A 100 -5.46 2.42 0.90
N ILE A 101 -6.68 2.11 0.44
CA ILE A 101 -6.98 1.85 -0.98
C ILE A 101 -6.68 3.10 -1.84
N ALA A 102 -7.12 4.28 -1.40
CA ALA A 102 -6.82 5.53 -2.10
C ALA A 102 -5.31 5.80 -2.13
N TRP A 103 -4.62 5.58 -1.01
CA TRP A 103 -3.20 5.83 -0.89
C TRP A 103 -2.41 4.85 -1.78
N SER A 104 -2.79 3.57 -1.80
CA SER A 104 -2.13 2.55 -2.59
C SER A 104 -2.29 2.78 -4.09
N TYR A 105 -3.43 3.31 -4.54
CA TYR A 105 -3.60 3.77 -5.92
C TYR A 105 -2.66 4.93 -6.26
N ALA A 106 -2.57 5.95 -5.39
CA ALA A 106 -1.66 7.06 -5.62
C ALA A 106 -0.19 6.60 -5.65
N ALA A 107 0.18 5.69 -4.74
CA ALA A 107 1.50 5.07 -4.70
C ALA A 107 1.78 4.25 -5.97
N ALA A 108 0.81 3.45 -6.43
CA ALA A 108 0.91 2.67 -7.65
C ALA A 108 1.17 3.57 -8.87
N CYS A 109 0.48 4.70 -8.98
CA CYS A 109 0.78 5.70 -10.02
C CYS A 109 2.21 6.24 -9.92
N ALA A 110 2.72 6.48 -8.70
CA ALA A 110 4.05 7.04 -8.49
C ALA A 110 5.19 6.05 -8.77
N CYS A 111 4.97 4.74 -8.59
CA CYS A 111 5.96 3.68 -8.84
C CYS A 111 5.65 2.80 -10.06
N ASP A 112 4.80 3.29 -10.97
CA ASP A 112 4.48 2.67 -12.26
C ASP A 112 3.93 1.24 -12.11
N VAL A 113 2.99 1.04 -11.18
CA VAL A 113 2.25 -0.20 -10.99
C VAL A 113 0.88 -0.04 -11.65
N SER A 114 0.55 -0.96 -12.55
CA SER A 114 -0.73 -0.91 -13.25
C SER A 114 -1.91 -1.18 -12.30
N LEU A 115 -3.09 -0.72 -12.70
CA LEU A 115 -4.30 -0.91 -11.92
C LEU A 115 -4.66 -2.39 -11.70
N GLU A 116 -4.35 -3.25 -12.68
CA GLU A 116 -4.55 -4.70 -12.60
C GLU A 116 -3.56 -5.39 -11.65
N GLN A 117 -2.35 -4.85 -11.52
CA GLN A 117 -1.35 -5.37 -10.58
C GLN A 117 -1.63 -4.93 -9.14
N LEU A 118 -2.13 -3.69 -8.97
CA LEU A 118 -2.58 -3.20 -7.67
C LEU A 118 -3.85 -3.94 -7.23
N PHE A 119 -4.93 -3.82 -7.99
CA PHE A 119 -6.22 -4.49 -7.72
C PHE A 119 -6.27 -5.83 -8.46
N HIS A 120 -5.41 -6.76 -8.05
CA HIS A 120 -5.28 -8.08 -8.66
C HIS A 120 -6.45 -9.02 -8.32
N ASP A 121 -6.72 -10.02 -9.16
CA ASP A 121 -7.90 -10.90 -9.04
C ASP A 121 -7.98 -11.72 -7.74
N GLY A 122 -6.86 -11.88 -7.04
CA GLY A 122 -6.77 -12.61 -5.78
C GLY A 122 -6.95 -11.75 -4.52
N GLY A 123 -7.15 -10.44 -4.66
CA GLY A 123 -7.10 -9.47 -3.56
C GLY A 123 -8.49 -8.94 -3.16
N TYR A 124 -8.48 -7.97 -2.24
CA TYR A 124 -9.64 -7.12 -1.91
C TYR A 124 -10.95 -7.88 -1.62
N ARG A 125 -10.86 -9.08 -1.04
CA ARG A 125 -12.02 -9.95 -0.72
C ARG A 125 -12.95 -10.19 -1.92
N GLY A 126 -12.42 -10.18 -3.15
CA GLY A 126 -13.17 -10.39 -4.38
C GLY A 126 -13.69 -9.11 -5.05
N GLU A 127 -13.42 -7.92 -4.50
CA GLU A 127 -13.90 -6.64 -5.04
C GLU A 127 -12.92 -5.97 -6.03
N SER A 128 -11.87 -6.67 -6.47
CA SER A 128 -10.83 -6.11 -7.33
C SER A 128 -11.37 -5.57 -8.67
N GLU A 129 -12.34 -6.26 -9.31
CA GLU A 129 -12.97 -5.76 -10.54
C GLU A 129 -13.77 -4.46 -10.30
N THR A 130 -14.53 -4.40 -9.20
CA THR A 130 -15.26 -3.21 -8.78
C THR A 130 -14.31 -2.04 -8.56
N LEU A 131 -13.19 -2.27 -7.86
CA LEU A 131 -12.17 -1.24 -7.60
C LEU A 131 -11.48 -0.78 -8.89
N ARG A 132 -11.09 -1.70 -9.78
CA ARG A 132 -10.51 -1.34 -11.09
C ARG A 132 -11.45 -0.44 -11.89
N THR A 133 -12.72 -0.80 -11.97
CA THR A 133 -13.73 -0.01 -12.69
C THR A 133 -13.88 1.37 -12.06
N ALA A 134 -14.07 1.44 -10.74
CA ALA A 134 -14.26 2.70 -10.04
C ALA A 134 -13.07 3.65 -10.19
N PHE A 135 -11.83 3.14 -10.11
CA PHE A 135 -10.62 3.97 -10.23
C PHE A 135 -10.29 4.35 -11.68
N ALA A 136 -10.61 3.49 -12.65
CA ALA A 136 -10.53 3.83 -14.07
C ALA A 136 -11.48 4.98 -14.44
N ASP A 137 -12.68 4.99 -13.85
CA ASP A 137 -13.71 6.02 -14.05
C ASP A 137 -13.55 7.24 -13.13
N GLN A 138 -12.39 7.39 -12.46
CA GLN A 138 -12.05 8.51 -11.57
C GLN A 138 -12.96 8.65 -10.33
N GLY A 139 -13.63 7.56 -9.91
CA GLY A 139 -14.44 7.52 -8.70
C GLY A 139 -13.65 7.64 -7.39
N TYR A 140 -12.35 7.32 -7.43
CA TYR A 140 -11.34 7.56 -6.38
C TYR A 140 -11.84 7.45 -4.93
N ILE A 141 -12.35 6.25 -4.59
CA ILE A 141 -12.86 5.94 -3.26
C ILE A 141 -11.76 6.20 -2.22
N GLY A 142 -12.11 6.90 -1.13
CA GLY A 142 -11.18 7.22 -0.04
C GLY A 142 -10.31 8.46 -0.23
N ALA A 143 -10.23 9.04 -1.45
CA ALA A 143 -9.47 10.26 -1.70
C ALA A 143 -9.86 11.46 -0.80
N PRO A 144 -11.15 11.69 -0.46
CA PRO A 144 -11.52 12.74 0.50
C PRO A 144 -10.90 12.57 1.89
N MET A 145 -10.65 11.33 2.35
CA MET A 145 -10.00 11.08 3.64
C MET A 145 -8.52 11.48 3.62
N LEU A 146 -7.81 11.19 2.52
CA LEU A 146 -6.44 11.64 2.35
C LEU A 146 -6.34 13.17 2.33
N GLY A 147 -7.34 13.84 1.75
CA GLY A 147 -7.42 15.30 1.83
C GLY A 147 -7.73 15.82 3.23
N TYR A 148 -8.60 15.13 3.99
CA TYR A 148 -8.82 15.44 5.41
C TYR A 148 -7.53 15.30 6.24
N PHE A 149 -6.66 14.33 5.91
CA PHE A 149 -5.33 14.20 6.52
C PHE A 149 -4.30 15.22 5.97
N GLY A 150 -4.68 16.03 4.99
CA GLY A 150 -3.83 17.05 4.37
C GLY A 150 -2.71 16.45 3.51
N MET A 151 -2.93 15.27 2.95
CA MET A 151 -1.95 14.53 2.14
C MET A 151 -2.09 14.77 0.63
N THR A 152 -3.25 15.25 0.17
CA THR A 152 -3.57 15.55 -1.24
C THR A 152 -4.66 16.62 -1.28
N ASP A 153 -4.85 17.28 -2.43
CA ASP A 153 -6.10 17.99 -2.70
C ASP A 153 -7.14 16.96 -3.19
N PRO A 154 -8.32 16.84 -2.56
CA PRO A 154 -9.35 15.88 -2.98
C PRO A 154 -9.74 16.06 -4.45
N HIS A 155 -10.09 14.95 -5.11
CA HIS A 155 -10.60 15.00 -6.46
C HIS A 155 -11.82 15.93 -6.59
N GLY A 156 -11.90 16.68 -7.69
CA GLY A 156 -12.97 17.65 -7.93
C GLY A 156 -12.85 18.97 -7.13
N ILE A 157 -11.86 19.11 -6.25
CA ILE A 157 -11.56 20.35 -5.54
C ILE A 157 -10.33 21.01 -6.18
N ALA A 158 -10.40 22.32 -6.43
CA ALA A 158 -9.27 23.06 -7.00
C ALA A 158 -8.08 23.09 -6.03
N GLY A 159 -6.90 22.71 -6.52
CA GLY A 159 -5.69 22.58 -5.72
C GLY A 159 -4.43 22.42 -6.58
N LYS A 160 -3.25 22.44 -5.95
CA LYS A 160 -1.95 22.26 -6.65
C LYS A 160 -1.56 20.79 -6.79
N HIS A 161 -2.14 19.92 -5.97
CA HIS A 161 -1.90 18.49 -5.92
C HIS A 161 -3.23 17.74 -6.01
N PRO A 162 -3.96 17.85 -7.14
CA PRO A 162 -5.20 17.10 -7.30
C PRO A 162 -4.90 15.61 -7.27
N TYR A 163 -5.67 14.86 -6.47
CA TYR A 163 -5.54 13.41 -6.37
C TYR A 163 -5.57 12.76 -7.78
N PRO A 164 -4.66 11.82 -8.11
CA PRO A 164 -3.77 11.07 -7.20
C PRO A 164 -2.42 11.72 -6.84
N SER A 165 -2.19 12.99 -7.18
CA SER A 165 -0.94 13.66 -6.80
C SER A 165 -0.87 13.94 -5.31
N MET A 166 0.14 13.42 -4.62
CA MET A 166 0.30 13.59 -3.17
C MET A 166 1.16 14.81 -2.81
N ILE A 167 0.76 15.56 -1.78
CA ILE A 167 1.55 16.62 -1.12
C ILE A 167 2.65 15.98 -0.26
N ARG A 168 2.29 14.93 0.48
CA ARG A 168 3.17 14.11 1.31
C ARG A 168 2.65 12.68 1.38
N TRP A 169 3.55 11.74 1.58
CA TRP A 169 3.24 10.32 1.57
C TRP A 169 2.92 9.74 2.95
N LEU A 170 3.40 10.36 4.03
CA LEU A 170 3.07 10.00 5.40
C LEU A 170 2.23 11.11 6.04
N ARG A 171 1.20 10.74 6.81
CA ARG A 171 0.40 11.67 7.61
C ARG A 171 1.26 12.39 8.65
#